data_AF-A0A151X839-F1
#
_entry.id   AF-A0A151X839-F1
#
_cell.length_a   1.000
_cell.length_b   1.000
_cell.length_c   1.000
_cell.angle_alpha   90.00
_cell.angle_beta   90.00
_cell.angle_gamma   90.00
#
_symmetry.space_group_name_H-M   'P 1'
#
loop_
_entity.id
_entity.type
_entity.pdbx_description
1 polymer ?
#
loop_
_entity_poly.entity_id
_entity_poly.type
_entity_poly.pdbx_seq_one_letter_code
_entity_poly.pdbx_strand_id
1 'polypeptide(L)'
;MLLVNRAVLFNLLFAYFAFGDPEEEQGVKYANKCEVCKVLATELEARLDETGKTNDVLEIGYSVDDVVPKKKKEYKKSELRLVESMENVCERILEYNIHKERTDSTRFAKGMSQTFKTLHGLVDRGVNVDLGIPYELWDKPSVEITTLKTQCEDLLENYEADIEDWYYNHQREIPLIRYLCSERALKGQNDSCLNENLDIEKNIKKQKKKEVSKEDADSKKSMKDNSPNMKQEL
;
A
#
# COMPACT_ATOMS: atom_id res chain seq x y z
N MET A 1 -23.85 -47.73 -14.29
CA MET A 1 -22.80 -46.81 -14.81
C MET A 1 -22.89 -45.40 -14.22
N LEU A 2 -24.05 -44.72 -14.23
CA LEU A 2 -24.20 -43.35 -13.70
C LEU A 2 -23.85 -43.18 -12.21
N LEU A 3 -24.14 -44.17 -11.36
CA LEU A 3 -23.81 -44.14 -9.92
C LEU A 3 -22.31 -44.32 -9.66
N VAL A 4 -21.64 -45.14 -10.47
CA VAL A 4 -20.18 -45.38 -10.37
C VAL A 4 -19.42 -44.13 -10.81
N ASN A 5 -19.84 -43.46 -11.89
CA ASN A 5 -19.27 -42.18 -12.31
C ASN A 5 -19.46 -41.07 -11.28
N ARG A 6 -20.61 -41.03 -10.58
CA ARG A 6 -20.85 -40.06 -9.50
C ARG A 6 -19.94 -40.31 -8.30
N ALA A 7 -19.72 -41.56 -7.91
CA ALA A 7 -18.81 -41.91 -6.83
C ALA A 7 -17.35 -41.59 -7.19
N VAL A 8 -16.93 -41.83 -8.44
CA VAL A 8 -15.59 -41.48 -8.93
C VAL A 8 -15.40 -39.96 -8.97
N LEU A 9 -16.39 -39.19 -9.43
CA LEU A 9 -16.35 -37.72 -9.42
C LEU A 9 -16.30 -37.15 -7.99
N PHE A 10 -17.04 -37.73 -7.05
CA PHE A 10 -17.00 -37.30 -5.65
C PHE A 10 -15.67 -37.62 -4.98
N ASN A 11 -15.05 -38.77 -5.30
CA ASN A 11 -13.71 -39.13 -4.81
C ASN A 11 -12.61 -38.27 -5.46
N LEU A 12 -12.76 -37.90 -6.73
CA LEU A 12 -11.86 -36.94 -7.39
C LEU A 12 -12.00 -35.55 -6.77
N LEU A 13 -13.22 -35.08 -6.47
CA LEU A 13 -13.45 -33.84 -5.75
C LEU A 13 -12.84 -33.86 -4.34
N PHE A 14 -12.98 -34.96 -3.60
CA PHE A 14 -12.36 -35.12 -2.28
C PHE A 14 -10.83 -35.19 -2.35
N ALA A 15 -10.26 -35.80 -3.38
CA ALA A 15 -8.82 -35.81 -3.60
C ALA A 15 -8.27 -34.41 -3.92
N TYR A 16 -9.03 -33.58 -4.64
CA TYR A 16 -8.69 -32.16 -4.87
C TYR A 16 -8.66 -31.33 -3.58
N PHE A 17 -9.48 -31.65 -2.58
CA PHE A 17 -9.45 -30.98 -1.27
C PHE A 17 -8.33 -31.46 -0.34
N ALA A 18 -7.68 -32.60 -0.64
CA ALA A 18 -6.67 -33.21 0.22
C ALA A 18 -5.22 -32.86 -0.14
N PHE A 19 -4.99 -32.22 -1.30
CA PHE A 19 -3.71 -31.60 -1.60
C PHE A 19 -3.70 -30.21 -0.96
N GLY A 20 -3.05 -30.10 0.20
CA GLY A 20 -2.69 -28.79 0.76
C GLY A 20 -1.81 -28.02 -0.21
N ASP A 21 -1.91 -26.69 -0.19
CA ASP A 21 -1.10 -25.82 -1.03
C ASP A 21 0.39 -26.05 -0.70
N PRO A 22 1.28 -26.28 -1.68
CA PRO A 22 2.71 -26.50 -1.44
C PRO A 22 3.39 -25.31 -0.72
N GLU A 23 2.74 -24.15 -0.69
CA GLU A 23 3.16 -22.96 0.05
C GLU A 23 3.17 -23.17 1.58
N GLU A 24 2.24 -23.96 2.13
CA GLU A 24 2.17 -24.19 3.58
C GLU A 24 3.28 -25.11 4.09
N GLU A 25 3.78 -26.04 3.27
CA GLU A 25 4.89 -26.95 3.63
C GLU A 25 6.21 -26.20 3.85
N GLN A 26 6.38 -25.04 3.23
CA GLN A 26 7.58 -24.19 3.36
C GLN A 26 7.39 -23.02 4.34
N GLY A 27 6.17 -22.80 4.86
CA GLY A 27 5.86 -21.74 5.82
C GLY A 27 5.94 -20.31 5.23
N VAL A 28 5.89 -20.19 3.90
CA VAL A 28 5.96 -18.92 3.15
C VAL A 28 4.63 -18.71 2.46
N LYS A 29 3.99 -17.54 2.66
CA LYS A 29 2.70 -17.22 2.05
C LYS A 29 2.82 -16.03 1.12
N TYR A 30 2.75 -16.27 -0.18
CA TYR A 30 2.93 -15.22 -1.18
C TYR A 30 1.72 -14.28 -1.27
N ALA A 31 1.92 -13.11 -1.87
CA ALA A 31 0.82 -12.20 -2.14
C ALA A 31 -0.04 -12.75 -3.28
N ASN A 32 -1.35 -12.67 -3.13
CA ASN A 32 -2.27 -12.96 -4.23
C ASN A 32 -2.39 -11.77 -5.19
N LYS A 33 -2.97 -11.98 -6.37
CA LYS A 33 -3.14 -10.94 -7.40
C LYS A 33 -3.84 -9.68 -6.89
N CYS A 34 -4.82 -9.83 -5.98
CA CYS A 34 -5.54 -8.71 -5.42
C CYS A 34 -4.61 -7.85 -4.54
N GLU A 35 -3.84 -8.50 -3.66
CA GLU A 35 -2.87 -7.83 -2.78
C GLU A 35 -1.77 -7.13 -3.57
N VAL A 36 -1.23 -7.79 -4.60
CA VAL A 36 -0.22 -7.20 -5.51
C VAL A 36 -0.75 -5.93 -6.16
N CYS A 37 -1.93 -6.01 -6.78
CA CYS A 37 -2.51 -4.85 -7.46
C CYS A 37 -2.82 -3.72 -6.49
N LYS A 38 -3.34 -4.04 -5.30
CA LYS A 38 -3.60 -3.06 -4.24
C LYS A 38 -2.33 -2.30 -3.85
N VAL A 39 -1.23 -3.01 -3.61
CA VAL A 39 0.06 -2.40 -3.24
C VAL A 39 0.58 -1.52 -4.37
N LEU A 40 0.62 -2.02 -5.61
CA LEU A 40 1.08 -1.23 -6.76
C LEU A 40 0.26 0.05 -6.93
N ALA A 41 -1.07 -0.07 -6.98
CA ALA A 41 -1.94 1.09 -7.20
C ALA A 41 -1.77 2.14 -6.08
N THR A 42 -1.65 1.69 -4.83
CA THR A 42 -1.45 2.57 -3.67
C THR A 42 -0.10 3.29 -3.75
N GLU A 43 0.99 2.59 -4.06
CA GLU A 43 2.33 3.20 -4.16
C GLU A 43 2.46 4.14 -5.36
N LEU A 44 1.83 3.81 -6.49
CA LEU A 44 1.83 4.65 -7.69
C LEU A 44 1.00 5.93 -7.47
N GLU A 45 -0.18 5.84 -6.88
CA GLU A 45 -0.96 7.03 -6.51
C GLU A 45 -0.19 7.91 -5.52
N ALA A 46 0.41 7.32 -4.48
CA ALA A 46 1.23 8.06 -3.53
C ALA A 46 2.42 8.75 -4.21
N ARG A 47 3.09 8.08 -5.15
CA ARG A 47 4.20 8.64 -5.92
C ARG A 47 3.76 9.81 -6.79
N LEU A 48 2.62 9.67 -7.45
CA LEU A 48 2.02 10.74 -8.25
C LEU A 48 1.60 11.92 -7.37
N ASP A 49 1.05 11.69 -6.18
CA ASP A 49 0.71 12.76 -5.23
C ASP A 49 1.95 13.52 -4.73
N GLU A 50 3.08 12.83 -4.55
CA GLU A 50 4.37 13.45 -4.21
C GLU A 50 4.87 14.34 -5.35
N THR A 51 4.96 13.81 -6.57
CA THR A 51 5.50 14.53 -7.74
C THR A 51 4.53 15.59 -8.29
N GLY A 52 3.23 15.45 -8.01
CA GLY A 52 2.18 16.38 -8.42
C GLY A 52 2.18 17.72 -7.65
N LYS A 53 3.04 17.89 -6.65
CA LYS A 53 3.15 19.14 -5.87
C LYS A 53 3.98 20.21 -6.59
N THR A 54 4.91 19.83 -7.46
CA THR A 54 5.81 20.79 -8.12
C THR A 54 5.14 21.51 -9.28
N ASN A 55 5.37 22.82 -9.45
CA ASN A 55 4.77 23.61 -10.54
C ASN A 55 5.73 23.78 -11.72
N ASP A 56 6.58 22.78 -11.94
CA ASP A 56 7.65 22.84 -12.94
C ASP A 56 7.07 22.78 -14.35
N VAL A 57 7.74 23.48 -15.27
CA VAL A 57 7.36 23.57 -16.68
C VAL A 57 8.53 23.11 -17.53
N LEU A 58 8.28 22.11 -18.37
CA LEU A 58 9.23 21.57 -19.31
C LEU A 58 9.25 22.43 -20.58
N GLU A 59 10.45 22.80 -21.02
CA GLU A 59 10.67 23.43 -22.32
C GLU A 59 11.09 22.38 -23.33
N ILE A 60 10.26 22.12 -24.33
CA ILE A 60 10.46 21.08 -25.34
C ILE A 60 10.98 21.72 -26.62
N GLY A 61 12.17 21.29 -27.07
CA GLY A 61 12.77 21.66 -28.34
C GLY A 61 14.23 22.12 -28.24
N TYR A 62 14.99 21.91 -29.32
CA TYR A 62 16.36 22.40 -29.48
C TYR A 62 16.32 23.55 -30.50
N SER A 63 16.50 24.79 -30.05
CA SER A 63 16.62 25.96 -30.93
C SER A 63 18.09 26.27 -31.13
N VAL A 64 18.63 25.98 -32.31
CA VAL A 64 20.00 26.39 -32.70
C VAL A 64 20.01 27.88 -33.11
N ASP A 65 18.92 28.33 -33.71
CA ASP A 65 18.65 29.74 -34.00
C ASP A 65 17.47 30.16 -33.10
N ASP A 66 17.66 31.15 -32.21
CA ASP A 66 16.73 31.61 -31.16
C ASP A 66 15.38 32.21 -31.67
N VAL A 67 14.97 31.85 -32.88
CA VAL A 67 13.85 32.45 -33.62
C VAL A 67 12.50 31.77 -33.35
N VAL A 68 12.49 30.54 -32.81
CA VAL A 68 11.24 29.81 -32.53
C VAL A 68 11.01 29.65 -31.01
N PRO A 69 9.86 30.10 -30.48
CA PRO A 69 9.56 29.94 -29.06
C PRO A 69 9.41 28.46 -28.70
N LYS A 70 10.12 28.03 -27.65
CA LYS A 70 10.05 26.65 -27.14
C LYS A 70 8.64 26.33 -26.65
N LYS A 71 8.16 25.12 -26.94
CA LYS A 71 6.86 24.66 -26.42
C LYS A 71 7.00 24.40 -24.93
N LYS A 72 6.05 24.91 -24.15
CA LYS A 72 6.01 24.73 -22.69
C LYS A 72 4.94 23.71 -22.33
N LYS A 73 5.28 22.72 -21.51
CA LYS A 73 4.36 21.71 -20.97
C LYS A 73 4.53 21.61 -19.46
N GLU A 74 3.45 21.63 -18.70
CA GLU A 74 3.51 21.41 -17.25
C GLU A 74 4.05 20.00 -16.95
N TYR A 75 5.01 19.88 -16.04
CA TYR A 75 5.57 18.59 -15.62
C TYR A 75 4.47 17.64 -15.10
N LYS A 76 3.49 18.16 -14.35
CA LYS A 76 2.34 17.39 -13.84
C LYS A 76 1.52 16.69 -14.92
N LYS A 77 1.52 17.21 -16.15
CA LYS A 77 0.78 16.64 -17.30
C LYS A 77 1.71 15.97 -18.32
N SER A 78 3.00 15.92 -18.01
CA SER A 78 4.01 15.35 -18.89
C SER A 78 4.04 13.83 -18.80
N GLU A 79 4.46 13.22 -19.90
CA GLU A 79 4.79 11.80 -20.00
C GLU A 79 6.02 11.46 -19.17
N LEU A 80 7.00 12.36 -19.18
CA LEU A 80 8.22 12.27 -18.38
C LEU A 80 7.91 11.98 -16.91
N ARG A 81 6.98 12.73 -16.30
CA ARG A 81 6.55 12.49 -14.91
C ARG A 81 6.00 11.08 -14.70
N LEU A 82 5.22 10.57 -15.65
CA LEU A 82 4.62 9.24 -15.53
C LEU A 82 5.69 8.16 -15.57
N VAL A 83 6.59 8.22 -16.57
CA VAL A 83 7.71 7.27 -16.72
C VAL A 83 8.60 7.28 -15.48
N GLU A 84 9.03 8.46 -15.02
CA GLU A 84 9.84 8.60 -13.80
C GLU A 84 9.12 8.08 -12.55
N SER A 85 7.79 8.18 -12.51
CA SER A 85 6.99 7.68 -11.39
C SER A 85 6.83 6.16 -11.45
N MET A 86 6.77 5.57 -12.64
CA MET A 86 6.62 4.12 -12.85
C MET A 86 7.94 3.36 -12.65
N GLU A 87 9.07 3.86 -13.16
CA GLU A 87 10.37 3.15 -13.15
C GLU A 87 10.81 2.68 -11.75
N ASN A 88 10.52 3.45 -10.70
CA ASN A 88 11.00 3.17 -9.34
C ASN A 88 9.87 2.86 -8.34
N VAL A 89 8.63 2.67 -8.79
CA VAL A 89 7.51 2.46 -7.86
C VAL A 89 7.61 1.14 -7.12
N CYS A 90 8.00 0.05 -7.81
CA CYS A 90 8.10 -1.27 -7.20
C CYS A 90 9.31 -1.41 -6.26
N GLU A 91 10.35 -0.58 -6.39
CA GLU A 91 11.45 -0.54 -5.42
C GLU A 91 10.98 -0.17 -4.00
N ARG A 92 9.93 0.64 -3.90
CA ARG A 92 9.32 1.02 -2.60
C ARG A 92 8.73 -0.18 -1.85
N ILE A 93 8.48 -1.29 -2.54
CA ILE A 93 7.97 -2.51 -1.91
C ILE A 93 9.00 -3.12 -0.94
N LEU A 94 10.29 -2.87 -1.15
CA LEU A 94 11.33 -3.35 -0.22
C LEU A 94 11.24 -2.71 1.18
N GLU A 95 10.48 -1.63 1.34
CA GLU A 95 10.18 -1.01 2.64
C GLU A 95 9.03 -1.73 3.39
N TYR A 96 8.33 -2.65 2.72
CA TYR A 96 7.24 -3.42 3.31
C TYR A 96 7.78 -4.58 4.13
N ASN A 97 6.98 -4.96 5.13
CA ASN A 97 7.18 -6.17 5.92
C ASN A 97 5.92 -7.00 5.94
N ILE A 98 6.11 -8.30 6.19
CA ILE A 98 5.00 -9.21 6.43
C ILE A 98 4.61 -9.20 7.91
N HIS A 99 3.37 -8.82 8.16
CA HIS A 99 2.69 -8.91 9.44
C HIS A 99 1.99 -10.26 9.54
N LYS A 100 2.73 -11.30 9.92
CA LYS A 100 2.20 -12.68 10.04
C LYS A 100 1.03 -12.79 11.02
N GLU A 101 0.87 -11.82 11.91
CA GLU A 101 -0.27 -11.71 12.82
C GLU A 101 -1.60 -11.30 12.15
N ARG A 102 -1.58 -10.85 10.89
CA ARG A 102 -2.75 -10.39 10.14
C ARG A 102 -3.10 -11.37 9.03
N THR A 103 -4.39 -11.59 8.80
CA THR A 103 -4.90 -12.52 7.78
C THR A 103 -5.40 -11.82 6.51
N ASP A 104 -5.64 -10.52 6.57
CA ASP A 104 -6.14 -9.69 5.48
C ASP A 104 -4.98 -9.10 4.66
N SER A 105 -5.29 -8.30 3.63
CA SER A 105 -4.26 -7.68 2.78
C SER A 105 -3.41 -6.65 3.50
N THR A 106 -3.83 -6.21 4.69
CA THR A 106 -3.03 -5.33 5.55
C THR A 106 -1.82 -6.06 6.16
N ARG A 107 -1.69 -7.37 5.90
CA ARG A 107 -0.48 -8.13 6.24
C ARG A 107 0.78 -7.60 5.55
N PHE A 108 0.65 -6.94 4.40
CA PHE A 108 1.75 -6.23 3.76
C PHE A 108 1.68 -4.76 4.18
N ALA A 109 2.57 -4.33 5.07
CA ALA A 109 2.62 -2.94 5.50
C ALA A 109 4.06 -2.50 5.80
N LYS A 110 4.30 -1.18 5.68
CA LYS A 110 5.61 -0.60 6.00
C LYS A 110 5.87 -0.62 7.50
N GLY A 111 7.15 -0.80 7.85
CA GLY A 111 7.63 -0.84 9.23
C GLY A 111 7.54 -2.21 9.90
N MET A 112 8.15 -2.32 11.08
CA MET A 112 8.37 -3.60 11.76
C MET A 112 7.06 -4.24 12.27
N SER A 113 6.92 -5.55 12.05
CA SER A 113 5.76 -6.34 12.52
C SER A 113 5.71 -6.47 14.04
N GLN A 114 4.54 -6.79 14.59
CA GLN A 114 4.39 -6.92 16.05
C GLN A 114 5.23 -8.06 16.61
N THR A 115 5.29 -9.18 15.88
CA THR A 115 6.15 -10.33 16.21
C THR A 115 7.60 -9.89 16.27
N PHE A 116 8.08 -9.15 15.27
CA PHE A 116 9.47 -8.76 15.18
C PHE A 116 9.86 -7.71 16.23
N LYS A 117 8.97 -6.74 16.49
CA LYS A 117 9.13 -5.80 17.63
C LYS A 117 9.29 -6.54 18.96
N THR A 118 8.52 -7.61 19.15
CA THR A 118 8.60 -8.44 20.36
C THR A 118 9.93 -9.16 20.43
N LEU A 119 10.40 -9.73 19.31
CA LEU A 119 11.68 -10.44 19.24
C LEU A 119 12.87 -9.50 19.53
N HIS A 120 12.94 -8.34 18.88
CA HIS A 120 13.96 -7.32 19.20
C HIS A 120 13.89 -6.92 20.67
N GLY A 121 12.69 -6.67 21.21
CA GLY A 121 12.54 -6.33 22.62
C GLY A 121 12.98 -7.42 23.59
N LEU A 122 12.95 -8.70 23.20
CA LEU A 122 13.49 -9.79 24.02
C LEU A 122 15.02 -9.77 23.99
N VAL A 123 15.61 -9.60 22.81
CA VAL A 123 17.07 -9.47 22.62
C VAL A 123 17.61 -8.25 23.39
N ASP A 124 16.92 -7.11 23.33
CA ASP A 124 17.27 -5.88 24.06
C ASP A 124 17.27 -6.07 25.58
N ARG A 125 16.47 -7.03 26.09
CA ARG A 125 16.42 -7.39 27.52
C ARG A 125 17.45 -8.47 27.89
N GLY A 126 18.33 -8.86 26.97
CA GLY A 126 19.36 -9.87 27.17
C GLY A 126 18.87 -11.31 27.05
N VAL A 127 17.67 -11.55 26.52
CA VAL A 127 17.19 -12.90 26.20
C VAL A 127 17.85 -13.36 24.91
N ASN A 128 18.47 -14.55 24.93
CA ASN A 128 19.00 -15.15 23.72
C ASN A 128 17.85 -15.74 22.88
N VAL A 129 17.60 -15.14 21.72
CA VAL A 129 16.59 -15.58 20.75
C VAL A 129 17.32 -16.13 19.54
N ASP A 130 17.26 -17.44 19.34
CA ASP A 130 17.84 -18.11 18.17
C ASP A 130 16.74 -18.41 17.15
N LEU A 131 16.77 -17.70 16.02
CA LEU A 131 15.88 -17.93 14.87
C LEU A 131 16.55 -18.76 13.77
N GLY A 132 17.79 -19.22 13.97
CA GLY A 132 18.58 -19.84 12.91
C GLY A 132 19.00 -18.87 11.80
N ILE A 133 18.84 -17.55 12.01
CA ILE A 133 19.22 -16.48 11.09
C ILE A 133 20.04 -15.43 11.86
N PRO A 134 21.21 -15.00 11.35
CA PRO A 134 22.01 -13.92 11.94
C PRO A 134 21.22 -12.63 12.17
N TYR A 135 21.48 -11.95 13.28
CA TYR A 135 20.74 -10.74 13.68
C TYR A 135 20.83 -9.61 12.64
N GLU A 136 21.91 -9.54 11.86
CA GLU A 136 22.09 -8.54 10.80
C GLU A 136 21.12 -8.72 9.62
N LEU A 137 20.53 -9.91 9.49
CA LEU A 137 19.60 -10.26 8.44
C LEU A 137 18.13 -10.17 8.88
N TRP A 138 17.88 -9.81 10.14
CA TRP A 138 16.54 -9.73 10.70
C TRP A 138 15.68 -8.65 10.03
N ASP A 139 16.26 -7.49 9.75
CA ASP A 139 15.58 -6.37 9.09
C ASP A 139 15.69 -6.39 7.56
N LYS A 140 16.15 -7.51 6.96
CA LYS A 140 16.21 -7.65 5.50
C LYS A 140 14.83 -8.06 4.94
N PRO A 141 14.48 -7.59 3.73
CA PRO A 141 13.24 -8.01 3.07
C PRO A 141 13.12 -9.54 3.00
N SER A 142 11.97 -10.07 3.40
CA SER A 142 11.71 -11.50 3.31
C SER A 142 11.45 -11.94 1.87
N VAL A 143 11.45 -13.25 1.64
CA VAL A 143 11.17 -13.81 0.31
C VAL A 143 9.78 -13.38 -0.18
N GLU A 144 8.77 -13.33 0.71
CA GLU A 144 7.44 -12.83 0.39
C GLU A 144 7.47 -11.39 -0.15
N ILE A 145 8.32 -10.52 0.41
CA ILE A 145 8.45 -9.13 -0.01
C ILE A 145 9.22 -9.01 -1.32
N THR A 146 10.30 -9.76 -1.50
CA THR A 146 11.04 -9.76 -2.77
C THR A 146 10.19 -10.34 -3.91
N THR A 147 9.38 -11.36 -3.64
CA THR A 147 8.43 -11.89 -4.61
C THR A 147 7.30 -10.90 -4.89
N LEU A 148 6.78 -10.20 -3.88
CA LEU A 148 5.81 -9.13 -4.08
C LEU A 148 6.35 -8.00 -4.97
N LYS A 149 7.65 -7.66 -4.85
CA LYS A 149 8.32 -6.72 -5.75
C LYS A 149 8.31 -7.22 -7.19
N THR A 150 8.73 -8.46 -7.45
CA THR A 150 8.70 -9.04 -8.80
C THR A 150 7.28 -9.10 -9.36
N GLN A 151 6.30 -9.48 -8.54
CA GLN A 151 4.89 -9.48 -8.95
C GLN A 151 4.37 -8.06 -9.26
N CYS A 152 4.88 -7.03 -8.57
CA CYS A 152 4.58 -5.64 -8.88
C CYS A 152 5.15 -5.23 -10.23
N GLU A 153 6.41 -5.57 -10.50
CA GLU A 153 7.07 -5.30 -11.78
C GLU A 153 6.30 -5.95 -12.93
N ASP A 154 5.98 -7.24 -12.79
CA ASP A 154 5.17 -7.98 -13.76
C ASP A 154 3.81 -7.31 -13.98
N LEU A 155 3.11 -6.90 -12.92
CA LEU A 155 1.81 -6.26 -13.04
C LEU A 155 1.91 -4.87 -13.67
N LEU A 156 2.94 -4.10 -13.34
CA LEU A 156 3.19 -2.77 -13.89
C LEU A 156 3.45 -2.86 -15.41
N GLU A 157 4.31 -3.78 -15.83
CA GLU A 157 4.63 -4.02 -17.24
C GLU A 157 3.39 -4.46 -18.03
N ASN A 158 2.62 -5.43 -17.50
CA ASN A 158 1.44 -5.96 -18.19
C ASN A 158 0.30 -4.94 -18.36
N TYR A 159 0.26 -3.90 -17.52
CA TYR A 159 -0.81 -2.90 -17.50
C TYR A 159 -0.31 -1.47 -17.75
N GLU A 160 0.89 -1.31 -18.31
CA GLU A 160 1.50 0.00 -18.62
C GLU A 160 0.56 0.87 -19.46
N ALA A 161 0.05 0.34 -20.58
CA ALA A 161 -0.87 1.06 -21.47
C ALA A 161 -2.18 1.48 -20.76
N ASP A 162 -2.69 0.64 -19.85
CA ASP A 162 -3.88 0.97 -19.07
C ASP A 162 -3.60 2.10 -18.07
N ILE A 163 -2.43 2.09 -17.43
CA ILE A 163 -1.99 3.13 -16.50
C ILE A 163 -1.77 4.46 -17.23
N GLU A 164 -1.19 4.44 -18.44
CA GLU A 164 -1.07 5.61 -19.30
C GLU A 164 -2.44 6.20 -19.65
N ASP A 165 -3.37 5.38 -20.11
CA ASP A 165 -4.73 5.82 -20.42
C ASP A 165 -5.42 6.44 -19.19
N TRP A 166 -5.27 5.79 -18.02
CA TRP A 166 -5.78 6.36 -16.77
C TRP A 166 -5.16 7.71 -16.45
N TYR A 167 -3.84 7.83 -16.60
CA TYR A 167 -3.08 9.03 -16.29
C TYR A 167 -3.53 10.22 -17.14
N TYR A 168 -3.80 10.01 -18.43
CA TYR A 168 -4.20 11.10 -19.33
C TYR A 168 -5.69 11.40 -19.31
N ASN A 169 -6.53 10.36 -19.17
CA ASN A 169 -7.97 10.48 -19.43
C ASN A 169 -8.85 10.36 -18.19
N HIS A 170 -8.39 9.72 -17.10
CA HIS A 170 -9.29 9.28 -16.03
C HIS A 170 -8.92 9.71 -14.60
N GLN A 171 -7.77 10.36 -14.37
CA GLN A 171 -7.32 10.78 -13.02
C GLN A 171 -8.37 11.51 -12.16
N ARG A 172 -9.25 12.32 -12.80
CA ARG A 172 -10.27 13.12 -12.08
C ARG A 172 -11.60 12.39 -11.89
N GLU A 173 -11.77 11.24 -12.54
CA GLU A 173 -13.04 10.53 -12.63
C GLU A 173 -13.06 9.31 -11.70
N ILE A 174 -11.95 8.57 -11.64
CA ILE A 174 -11.87 7.29 -10.95
C ILE A 174 -10.46 7.09 -10.36
N PRO A 175 -10.33 6.61 -9.11
CA PRO A 175 -9.02 6.31 -8.54
C PRO A 175 -8.37 5.11 -9.25
N LEU A 176 -7.04 5.11 -9.31
CA LEU A 176 -6.25 4.09 -9.99
C LEU A 176 -6.55 2.71 -9.44
N ILE A 177 -6.68 2.57 -8.12
CA ILE A 177 -6.99 1.28 -7.48
C ILE A 177 -8.24 0.63 -8.06
N ARG A 178 -9.27 1.41 -8.39
CA ARG A 178 -10.50 0.88 -8.98
C ARG A 178 -10.33 0.61 -10.47
N TYR A 179 -9.76 1.57 -11.19
CA TYR A 179 -9.57 1.48 -12.64
C TYR A 179 -8.64 0.33 -13.05
N LEU A 180 -7.51 0.18 -12.36
CA LEU A 180 -6.50 -0.82 -12.62
C LEU A 180 -6.86 -2.16 -11.98
N CYS A 181 -7.24 -2.18 -10.69
CA CYS A 181 -7.44 -3.45 -9.99
C CYS A 181 -8.80 -4.08 -10.27
N SER A 182 -9.90 -3.42 -9.90
CA SER A 182 -11.24 -4.02 -10.05
C SER A 182 -11.64 -4.21 -11.52
N GLU A 183 -11.40 -3.21 -12.36
CA GLU A 183 -11.94 -3.20 -13.73
C GLU A 183 -11.06 -3.95 -14.74
N ARG A 184 -9.77 -4.18 -14.41
CA ARG A 184 -8.78 -4.79 -15.31
C ARG A 184 -8.08 -5.99 -14.69
N ALA A 185 -7.12 -5.77 -13.78
CA ALA A 185 -6.25 -6.83 -13.25
C ALA A 185 -7.03 -7.98 -12.56
N LEU A 186 -8.14 -7.65 -11.91
CA LEU A 186 -9.01 -8.58 -11.19
C LEU A 186 -10.36 -8.77 -11.88
N LYS A 187 -10.48 -8.43 -13.17
CA LYS A 187 -11.75 -8.56 -13.89
C LYS A 187 -12.26 -10.00 -13.84
N GLY A 188 -13.44 -10.19 -13.25
CA GLY A 188 -14.05 -11.50 -13.04
C GLY A 188 -13.46 -12.33 -11.89
N GLN A 189 -12.58 -11.74 -11.08
CA GLN A 189 -11.99 -12.33 -9.87
C GLN A 189 -12.50 -11.61 -8.61
N ASN A 190 -12.12 -12.12 -7.44
CA ASN A 190 -12.46 -11.49 -6.16
C ASN A 190 -11.56 -10.26 -5.92
N ASP A 191 -12.17 -9.10 -5.68
CA ASP A 191 -11.51 -7.83 -5.41
C ASP A 191 -11.75 -7.32 -3.97
N SER A 192 -12.17 -8.21 -3.06
CA SER A 192 -12.52 -7.85 -1.69
C SER A 192 -11.38 -7.20 -0.91
N CYS A 193 -10.13 -7.56 -1.22
CA CYS A 193 -8.94 -7.02 -0.57
C CYS A 193 -8.82 -5.49 -0.72
N LEU A 194 -9.38 -4.92 -1.79
CA LEU A 194 -9.29 -3.48 -2.08
C LEU A 194 -10.05 -2.63 -1.05
N ASN A 195 -11.06 -3.21 -0.38
CA ASN A 195 -11.94 -2.47 0.52
C ASN A 195 -11.52 -2.49 1.99
N GLU A 196 -10.57 -3.35 2.37
CA GLU A 196 -10.19 -3.59 3.77
C GLU A 196 -9.57 -2.35 4.47
N ASN A 197 -8.98 -1.43 3.71
CA ASN A 197 -8.35 -0.20 4.24
C ASN A 197 -9.34 0.94 4.53
N LEU A 198 -10.57 0.90 4.02
CA LEU A 198 -11.53 1.98 4.25
C LEU A 198 -11.92 2.11 5.72
N ASP A 199 -11.84 1.04 6.50
CA ASP A 199 -12.28 1.05 7.90
C ASP A 199 -11.16 1.40 8.88
N ILE A 200 -9.89 1.11 8.56
CA ILE A 200 -8.74 1.52 9.38
C ILE A 200 -8.51 3.03 9.24
N GLU A 201 -8.56 3.59 8.04
CA GLU A 201 -8.47 5.05 7.86
C GLU A 201 -9.63 5.80 8.50
N LYS A 202 -10.86 5.28 8.40
CA LYS A 202 -12.02 5.85 9.11
C LYS A 202 -11.81 5.80 10.62
N ASN A 203 -11.21 4.73 11.16
CA ASN A 203 -10.93 4.60 12.58
C ASN A 203 -9.80 5.51 13.05
N ILE A 204 -8.72 5.68 12.28
CA ILE A 204 -7.64 6.64 12.55
C ILE A 204 -8.14 8.09 12.44
N LYS A 205 -8.95 8.42 11.42
CA LYS A 205 -9.59 9.74 11.26
C LYS A 205 -10.60 10.01 12.39
N LYS A 206 -11.35 9.00 12.86
CA LYS A 206 -12.24 9.10 14.03
C LYS A 206 -11.47 9.25 15.35
N GLN A 207 -10.32 8.59 15.50
CA GLN A 207 -9.45 8.72 16.68
C GLN A 207 -8.80 10.11 16.74
N LYS A 208 -8.24 10.60 15.62
CA LYS A 208 -7.71 11.98 15.52
C LYS A 208 -8.78 13.04 15.78
N LYS A 209 -10.01 12.88 15.27
CA LYS A 209 -11.13 13.79 15.59
C LYS A 209 -11.52 13.74 17.07
N LYS A 210 -11.42 12.59 17.74
CA LYS A 210 -11.69 12.45 19.18
C LYS A 210 -10.59 13.07 20.04
N GLU A 211 -9.32 12.99 19.66
CA GLU A 211 -8.20 13.65 20.36
C GLU A 211 -8.29 15.18 20.26
N VAL A 212 -8.49 15.71 19.05
CA VAL A 212 -8.66 17.17 18.84
C VAL A 212 -9.87 17.70 19.62
N SER A 213 -10.99 16.96 19.67
CA SER A 213 -12.17 17.36 20.45
C SER A 213 -11.97 17.34 21.97
N LYS A 214 -10.98 16.58 22.48
CA LYS A 214 -10.62 16.54 23.90
C LYS A 214 -9.68 17.68 24.28
N GLU A 215 -8.73 18.02 23.41
CA GLU A 215 -7.83 19.19 23.60
C GLU A 215 -8.59 20.53 23.54
N ASP A 216 -9.58 20.66 22.66
CA ASP A 216 -10.46 21.84 22.58
C ASP A 216 -11.39 22.00 23.79
N ALA A 217 -11.71 20.90 24.48
CA ALA A 217 -12.53 20.91 25.69
C ALA A 217 -11.72 21.26 26.95
N ASP A 218 -10.45 20.83 27.01
CA ASP A 218 -9.55 21.10 28.14
C ASP A 218 -9.02 22.54 28.11
N SER A 219 -8.74 23.09 26.91
CA SER A 219 -8.37 24.49 26.72
C SER A 219 -9.50 25.49 27.03
N LYS A 220 -10.78 25.11 26.85
CA LYS A 220 -11.93 25.91 27.29
C LYS A 220 -12.18 25.89 28.80
N LYS A 221 -11.67 24.87 29.50
CA LYS A 221 -11.81 24.77 30.95
C LYS A 221 -10.76 25.63 31.68
N SER A 222 -9.56 25.78 31.10
CA SER A 222 -8.49 26.62 31.66
C SER A 222 -8.66 28.13 31.46
N MET A 223 -9.53 28.57 30.53
CA MET A 223 -9.85 30.01 30.33
C MET A 223 -11.02 30.53 31.17
N LYS A 224 -11.69 29.71 31.98
CA LYS A 224 -12.88 30.13 32.77
C LYS A 224 -12.61 30.38 34.26
N ASP A 225 -11.39 30.12 34.75
CA ASP A 225 -11.02 30.24 36.17
C ASP A 225 -10.06 31.41 36.47
N ASN A 226 -9.98 32.45 35.62
CA ASN A 226 -9.27 33.66 36.00
C ASN A 226 -10.08 34.95 35.80
N SER A 227 -10.42 35.53 36.97
CA SER A 227 -10.95 36.86 37.27
C SER A 227 -12.48 36.94 37.45
N PRO A 228 -13.03 37.83 38.31
CA PRO A 228 -12.39 38.83 39.19
C PRO A 228 -12.93 38.83 40.65
N ASN A 229 -12.24 39.48 41.60
CA ASN A 229 -12.97 40.46 42.41
C ASN A 229 -12.07 41.51 43.09
N MET A 230 -12.22 42.73 42.59
CA MET A 230 -11.95 43.98 43.29
C MET A 230 -13.00 44.14 44.41
N LYS A 231 -12.57 44.29 45.66
CA LYS A 231 -13.38 44.92 46.70
C LYS A 231 -12.54 45.88 47.54
N GLN A 232 -13.14 47.04 47.69
CA GLN A 232 -12.72 48.27 48.30
C GLN A 232 -13.16 48.30 49.78
N GLU A 233 -12.61 49.29 50.52
CA GLU A 233 -12.95 49.75 51.89
C GLU A 233 -12.27 48.97 53.03
N LEU A 234 -11.59 49.59 54.00
CA LEU A 234 -11.70 50.92 54.63
C LEU A 234 -10.31 51.50 54.95
#